data_AF-A0A1U8ISQ7-F1
#
_entry.id   AF-A0A1U8ISQ7-F1
#
_cell.length_a   1.000
_cell.length_b   1.000
_cell.length_c   1.000
_cell.angle_alpha   90.00
_cell.angle_beta   90.00
_cell.angle_gamma   90.00
#
_symmetry.space_group_name_H-M   'P 1'
#
loop_
_entity.id
_entity.type
_entity.pdbx_description
1 polymer ?
#
loop_
_entity_poly.entity_id
_entity_poly.type
_entity_poly.pdbx_seq_one_letter_code
_entity_poly.pdbx_strand_id
1 'polypeptide(L)'
;MVDVGCLILATMSPELQKPHKDIVAYDMLKHLKEIYQGQAWKERFDTSKALFQCKLEEGSPVRPHVLKMIGYIKSLSKLGFPLSQELATDVILQSLTDSYSQFILNFNMNEIDKTLPQLLRMLQTAKGNMKKT
;
A
#
# COMPACT_ATOMS: atom_id res chain seq x y z
N MET A 1 42.59 4.26 9.63
CA MET A 1 41.48 3.30 9.64
C MET A 1 40.28 4.02 10.21
N VAL A 2 39.19 4.12 9.43
CA VAL A 2 37.98 4.83 9.90
C VAL A 2 37.20 3.88 10.81
N ASP A 3 36.79 4.38 11.98
CA ASP A 3 35.96 3.61 12.90
C ASP A 3 34.55 3.40 12.32
N VAL A 4 34.03 2.18 12.43
CA VAL A 4 32.70 1.81 11.88
C VAL A 4 31.60 2.60 12.57
N GLY A 5 31.75 2.92 13.86
CA GLY A 5 30.82 3.75 14.60
C GLY A 5 30.76 5.18 14.06
N CYS A 6 31.90 5.77 13.70
CA CYS A 6 31.96 7.07 13.04
C CYS A 6 31.20 7.08 11.70
N LEU A 7 31.31 6.02 10.89
CA LEU A 7 30.58 5.90 9.62
C LEU A 7 29.07 5.79 9.82
N ILE A 8 28.63 4.97 10.78
CA ILE A 8 27.21 4.83 11.13
C ILE A 8 26.64 6.18 11.59
N LEU A 9 27.32 6.89 12.51
CA LEU A 9 26.86 8.20 12.98
C LEU A 9 26.83 9.26 11.87
N ALA A 10 27.84 9.29 11.00
CA ALA A 10 27.91 10.25 9.90
C ALA A 10 26.79 10.08 8.86
N THR A 11 26.21 8.88 8.76
CA THR A 11 25.12 8.58 7.81
C THR A 11 23.73 8.69 8.42
N MET A 12 23.62 8.83 9.75
CA MET A 12 22.36 9.10 10.43
C MET A 12 21.93 10.56 10.29
N SER A 13 20.62 10.79 10.39
CA SER A 13 20.09 12.15 10.56
C SER A 13 20.50 12.73 11.93
N PRO A 14 20.63 14.06 12.08
CA PRO A 14 21.11 14.70 13.31
C PRO A 14 20.34 14.32 14.58
N GLU A 15 19.05 14.01 14.46
CA GLU A 15 18.17 13.64 15.56
C GLU A 15 18.55 12.27 16.16
N LEU A 16 19.05 11.37 15.31
CA LEU A 16 19.45 10.01 15.70
C LEU A 16 20.90 9.94 16.16
N GLN A 17 21.72 10.93 15.83
CA GLN A 17 23.14 10.93 16.22
C GLN A 17 23.33 11.08 17.73
N LYS A 18 22.59 11.99 18.38
CA LYS A 18 22.74 12.28 19.82
C LYS A 18 22.63 11.06 20.74
N PRO A 19 21.61 10.18 20.63
CA PRO A 19 21.50 9.01 21.49
C PRO A 19 22.57 7.92 21.24
N HIS A 20 23.33 7.99 20.14
CA HIS A 20 24.24 6.92 19.71
C HIS A 20 25.74 7.27 19.79
N LYS A 21 26.10 8.48 20.26
CA LYS A 21 27.51 8.94 20.27
C LYS A 21 28.48 8.05 21.06
N ASP A 22 28.00 7.44 22.13
CA ASP A 22 28.82 6.65 23.06
C ASP A 22 28.48 5.15 23.00
N ILE A 23 27.74 4.71 21.98
CA ILE A 23 27.33 3.32 21.79
C ILE A 23 28.32 2.65 20.83
N VAL A 24 28.69 1.39 21.09
CA VAL A 24 29.57 0.63 20.19
C VAL A 24 28.84 0.33 18.88
N ALA A 25 29.57 0.33 17.76
CA ALA A 25 29.01 0.17 16.41
C ALA A 25 28.00 -0.98 16.25
N TYR A 26 28.26 -2.12 16.88
CA TYR A 26 27.35 -3.26 16.87
C TYR A 26 26.01 -2.96 17.54
N ASP A 27 26.03 -2.35 18.73
CA ASP A 27 24.83 -2.03 19.49
C ASP A 27 24.02 -0.91 18.83
N MET A 28 24.68 0.07 18.19
CA MET A 28 24.03 1.09 17.36
C MET A 28 23.25 0.44 16.22
N LEU A 29 23.89 -0.45 15.46
CA LEU A 29 23.26 -1.12 14.33
C LEU A 29 22.08 -1.99 14.79
N LYS A 30 22.25 -2.72 15.91
CA LYS A 30 21.19 -3.55 16.49
C LYS A 30 19.98 -2.71 16.89
N HIS A 31 20.19 -1.61 17.61
CA HIS A 31 19.12 -0.74 18.08
C HIS A 31 18.37 -0.06 16.93
N LEU A 32 19.09 0.46 15.93
CA LEU A 32 18.48 1.00 14.71
C LEU A 32 17.64 -0.06 14.01
N LYS A 33 18.18 -1.27 13.86
CA LYS A 33 17.47 -2.38 13.23
C LYS A 33 16.18 -2.69 13.98
N GLU A 34 16.20 -2.74 15.30
CA GLU A 34 15.00 -2.98 16.12
C GLU A 34 13.94 -1.89 15.93
N ILE A 35 14.32 -0.61 15.98
CA ILE A 35 13.39 0.52 15.79
C ILE A 35 12.79 0.48 14.38
N TYR A 36 13.64 0.42 13.35
CA TYR A 36 13.18 0.52 11.96
C TYR A 36 12.42 -0.73 11.51
N GLN A 37 12.81 -1.92 11.97
CA GLN A 37 12.04 -3.13 11.68
C GLN A 37 10.68 -3.11 12.38
N GLY A 38 10.63 -2.68 13.65
CA GLY A 38 9.37 -2.53 14.38
C GLY A 38 8.44 -1.52 13.70
N GLN A 39 8.98 -0.38 13.27
CA GLN A 39 8.22 0.64 12.55
C GLN A 39 7.73 0.16 11.18
N ALA A 40 8.61 -0.45 10.38
CA ALA A 40 8.24 -0.99 9.07
C ALA A 40 7.19 -2.10 9.19
N TRP A 41 7.31 -2.98 10.20
CA TRP A 41 6.32 -4.00 10.48
C TRP A 41 4.96 -3.38 10.81
N LYS A 42 4.93 -2.38 11.69
CA LYS A 42 3.70 -1.69 12.10
C LYS A 42 3.06 -0.97 10.92
N GLU A 43 3.82 -0.21 10.15
CA GLU A 43 3.32 0.51 8.98
C GLU A 43 2.75 -0.43 7.92
N ARG A 44 3.43 -1.57 7.68
CA ARG A 44 2.93 -2.62 6.79
C ARG A 44 1.64 -3.24 7.30
N PHE A 45 1.56 -3.53 8.59
CA PHE A 45 0.36 -4.09 9.21
C PHE A 45 -0.82 -3.12 9.09
N ASP A 46 -0.62 -1.85 9.45
CA ASP A 46 -1.66 -0.82 9.40
C ASP A 46 -2.11 -0.57 7.95
N THR A 47 -1.19 -0.52 6.99
CA THR A 47 -1.50 -0.36 5.56
C THR A 47 -2.27 -1.57 5.02
N SER A 48 -1.83 -2.79 5.34
CA SER A 48 -2.52 -4.02 4.95
C SER A 48 -3.94 -4.04 5.52
N LYS A 49 -4.08 -3.76 6.82
CA LYS A 49 -5.37 -3.70 7.49
C LYS A 49 -6.30 -2.69 6.82
N ALA A 50 -5.81 -1.48 6.55
CA ALA A 50 -6.59 -0.45 5.87
C ALA A 50 -7.01 -0.87 4.46
N LEU A 51 -6.13 -1.54 3.70
CA LEU A 51 -6.43 -2.05 2.36
C LEU A 51 -7.55 -3.10 2.39
N PHE A 52 -7.39 -4.17 3.19
CA PHE A 52 -8.34 -5.28 3.21
C PHE A 52 -9.68 -4.93 3.86
N GLN A 53 -9.71 -3.91 4.73
CA GLN A 53 -10.93 -3.39 5.34
C GLN A 53 -11.60 -2.28 4.51
N CYS A 54 -10.94 -1.77 3.46
CA CYS A 54 -11.51 -0.71 2.62
C CYS A 54 -12.67 -1.27 1.80
N LYS A 55 -13.89 -0.88 2.14
CA LYS A 55 -15.12 -1.20 1.38
C LYS A 55 -15.73 0.08 0.85
N LEU A 56 -16.27 0.02 -0.37
CA LEU A 56 -17.04 1.09 -0.95
C LEU A 56 -18.37 1.14 -0.21
N GLU A 57 -18.74 2.32 0.30
CA GLU A 57 -20.07 2.53 0.88
C GLU A 57 -21.11 2.72 -0.23
N GLU A 58 -22.33 2.23 -0.01
CA GLU A 58 -23.41 2.38 -1.00
C GLU A 58 -23.69 3.86 -1.27
N GLY A 59 -23.89 4.22 -2.54
CA GLY A 59 -24.02 5.61 -2.97
C GLY A 59 -22.72 6.43 -3.03
N SER A 60 -21.60 5.97 -2.46
CA SER A 60 -20.33 6.71 -2.50
C SER A 60 -19.66 6.71 -3.88
N PRO A 61 -18.83 7.72 -4.20
CA PRO A 61 -18.11 7.79 -5.47
C PRO A 61 -17.01 6.72 -5.60
N VAL A 62 -17.06 5.92 -6.67
CA VAL A 62 -16.09 4.82 -6.92
C VAL A 62 -14.66 5.32 -7.20
N ARG A 63 -14.50 6.48 -7.86
CA ARG A 63 -13.17 6.98 -8.25
C ARG A 63 -12.27 7.29 -7.03
N PRO A 64 -12.69 8.11 -6.05
CA PRO A 64 -11.92 8.34 -4.83
C PRO A 64 -11.59 7.05 -4.07
N HIS A 65 -12.55 6.12 -3.99
CA HIS A 65 -12.36 4.82 -3.33
C HIS A 65 -11.24 4.01 -3.98
N VAL A 66 -11.31 3.79 -5.30
CA VAL A 66 -10.29 3.00 -6.03
C VAL A 66 -8.93 3.70 -5.99
N LEU A 67 -8.86 5.04 -6.08
CA LEU A 67 -7.60 5.78 -5.93
C LEU A 67 -6.98 5.60 -4.55
N LYS A 68 -7.79 5.59 -3.49
CA LYS A 68 -7.34 5.32 -2.12
C LYS A 68 -6.73 3.92 -2.01
N MET A 69 -7.40 2.91 -2.56
CA MET A 69 -6.89 1.54 -2.58
C MET A 69 -5.59 1.39 -3.37
N ILE A 70 -5.48 2.01 -4.56
CA ILE A 70 -4.22 2.08 -5.32
C ILE A 70 -3.11 2.73 -4.49
N GLY A 71 -3.44 3.75 -3.69
CA GLY A 71 -2.54 4.36 -2.72
C GLY A 71 -1.97 3.34 -1.74
N TYR A 72 -2.81 2.54 -1.09
CA TYR A 72 -2.38 1.50 -0.16
C TYR A 72 -1.51 0.43 -0.83
N ILE A 73 -1.90 -0.03 -2.03
CA ILE A 73 -1.13 -1.02 -2.81
C ILE A 73 0.28 -0.48 -3.11
N LYS A 74 0.40 0.79 -3.51
CA LYS A 74 1.70 1.45 -3.72
C LYS A 74 2.51 1.59 -2.44
N SER A 75 1.86 1.89 -1.31
CA SER A 75 2.54 1.95 -0.01
C SER A 75 3.11 0.60 0.40
N LEU A 76 2.36 -0.50 0.22
CA LEU A 76 2.88 -1.86 0.47
C LEU A 76 4.08 -2.20 -0.41
N SER A 77 4.05 -1.82 -1.69
CA SER A 77 5.21 -2.00 -2.58
C SER A 77 6.45 -1.25 -2.09
N LYS A 78 6.30 -0.01 -1.61
CA LYS A 78 7.41 0.76 -1.02
C LYS A 78 7.97 0.14 0.26
N LEU A 79 7.13 -0.56 1.03
CA LEU A 79 7.53 -1.30 2.23
C LEU A 79 8.18 -2.66 1.92
N GLY A 80 8.36 -3.01 0.65
CA GLY A 80 8.96 -4.28 0.22
C GLY A 80 7.99 -5.44 0.11
N PHE A 81 6.68 -5.18 0.15
CA PHE A 81 5.62 -6.19 0.04
C PHE A 81 4.67 -5.88 -1.13
N PRO A 82 5.16 -5.92 -2.38
CA PRO A 82 4.31 -5.68 -3.54
C PRO A 82 3.23 -6.76 -3.65
N LEU A 83 2.01 -6.35 -3.99
CA LEU A 83 0.96 -7.28 -4.41
C LEU A 83 1.14 -7.59 -5.89
N SER A 84 0.83 -8.82 -6.29
CA SER A 84 0.72 -9.15 -7.71
C SER A 84 -0.42 -8.34 -8.35
N GLN A 85 -0.39 -8.18 -9.67
CA GLN A 85 -1.41 -7.42 -10.38
C GLN A 85 -2.80 -8.06 -10.23
N GLU A 86 -2.86 -9.39 -10.24
CA GLU A 86 -4.07 -10.19 -10.04
C GLU A 86 -4.64 -9.94 -8.65
N LEU A 87 -3.83 -10.10 -7.60
CA LEU A 87 -4.28 -9.91 -6.22
C LEU A 87 -4.68 -8.45 -5.95
N ALA A 88 -3.95 -7.48 -6.51
CA ALA A 88 -4.33 -6.07 -6.42
C ALA A 88 -5.70 -5.81 -7.07
N THR A 89 -5.98 -6.46 -8.20
CA THR A 89 -7.27 -6.38 -8.89
C THR A 89 -8.37 -7.04 -8.06
N ASP A 90 -8.15 -8.27 -7.59
CA ASP A 90 -9.10 -9.02 -6.76
C ASP A 90 -9.53 -8.25 -5.52
N VAL A 91 -8.57 -7.64 -4.81
CA VAL A 91 -8.84 -6.87 -3.60
C VAL A 91 -9.69 -5.63 -3.91
N ILE A 92 -9.43 -4.96 -5.04
CA ILE A 92 -10.26 -3.82 -5.47
C ILE A 92 -11.66 -4.31 -5.85
N LEU A 93 -11.81 -5.38 -6.62
CA LEU A 93 -13.14 -5.88 -7.00
C LEU A 93 -13.96 -6.33 -5.79
N GLN A 94 -13.34 -7.00 -4.83
CA GLN A 94 -13.98 -7.43 -3.56
C GLN A 94 -14.39 -6.26 -2.65
N SER A 95 -13.86 -5.06 -2.88
CA SER A 95 -14.21 -3.88 -2.09
C SER A 95 -15.49 -3.19 -2.57
N LEU A 96 -15.94 -3.47 -3.78
CA LEU A 96 -17.09 -2.81 -4.40
C LEU A 96 -18.39 -3.31 -3.78
N THR A 97 -19.46 -2.51 -3.91
CA THR A 97 -20.80 -2.94 -3.49
C THR A 97 -21.46 -3.83 -4.55
N ASP A 98 -22.53 -4.53 -4.16
CA ASP A 98 -23.29 -5.44 -5.03
C ASP A 98 -23.85 -4.77 -6.30
N SER A 99 -23.98 -3.44 -6.28
CA SER A 99 -24.32 -2.64 -7.47
C SER A 99 -23.33 -2.83 -8.65
N TYR A 100 -22.10 -3.31 -8.37
CA TYR A 100 -21.08 -3.61 -9.38
C TYR A 100 -21.01 -5.10 -9.76
N SER A 101 -21.90 -5.96 -9.24
CA SER A 101 -21.90 -7.41 -9.52
C SER A 101 -21.84 -7.76 -11.01
N GLN A 102 -22.66 -7.11 -11.85
CA GLN A 102 -22.64 -7.33 -13.30
C GLN A 102 -21.31 -6.93 -13.94
N PHE A 103 -20.69 -5.85 -13.46
CA PHE A 103 -19.36 -5.45 -13.92
C PHE A 103 -18.31 -6.51 -13.57
N ILE A 104 -18.35 -7.03 -12.34
CA ILE A 104 -17.40 -8.05 -11.86
C ILE A 104 -17.52 -9.33 -12.69
N LEU A 105 -18.74 -9.81 -12.96
CA LEU A 105 -18.98 -10.97 -13.83
C LEU A 105 -18.38 -10.77 -15.22
N ASN A 106 -18.65 -9.62 -15.83
CA ASN A 106 -18.13 -9.29 -17.16
C ASN A 106 -16.61 -9.16 -17.19
N PHE A 107 -16.01 -8.59 -16.14
CA PHE A 107 -14.56 -8.46 -16.00
C PHE A 107 -13.88 -9.82 -15.91
N ASN A 108 -14.38 -10.70 -15.03
CA ASN A 108 -13.83 -12.05 -14.80
C ASN A 108 -13.86 -12.92 -16.06
N MET A 109 -14.83 -12.71 -16.95
CA MET A 109 -14.96 -13.48 -18.19
C MET A 109 -14.03 -13.01 -19.31
N ASN A 110 -13.62 -11.74 -19.33
CA ASN A 110 -13.09 -11.12 -20.54
C ASN A 110 -11.75 -10.38 -20.37
N GLU A 111 -11.33 -10.02 -19.15
CA GLU A 111 -10.31 -8.96 -18.97
C GLU A 111 -9.31 -9.24 -17.83
N ILE A 112 -8.52 -10.31 -17.93
CA ILE A 112 -7.53 -10.70 -16.91
C ILE A 112 -6.30 -9.77 -16.89
N ASP A 113 -5.92 -9.17 -18.02
CA ASP A 113 -4.70 -8.35 -18.15
C ASP A 113 -4.96 -6.84 -18.15
N LYS A 114 -5.59 -6.31 -17.09
CA LYS A 114 -5.79 -4.86 -16.92
C LYS A 114 -4.94 -4.28 -15.80
N THR A 115 -4.27 -3.19 -16.11
CA THR A 115 -3.56 -2.37 -15.11
C THR A 115 -4.55 -1.65 -14.20
N LEU A 116 -4.13 -1.30 -12.98
CA LEU A 116 -4.99 -0.58 -12.02
C LEU A 116 -5.58 0.74 -12.57
N PRO A 117 -4.84 1.56 -13.37
CA PRO A 117 -5.42 2.72 -14.02
C PRO A 117 -6.47 2.39 -15.09
N GLN A 118 -6.33 1.25 -15.80
CA GLN A 118 -7.35 0.78 -16.75
C GLN A 118 -8.61 0.34 -15.99
N LEU A 119 -8.45 -0.48 -14.95
CA LEU A 119 -9.55 -0.90 -14.08
C LEU A 119 -10.33 0.31 -13.52
N LEU A 120 -9.62 1.33 -13.04
CA LEU A 120 -10.23 2.58 -12.57
C LEU A 120 -11.11 3.22 -13.66
N ARG A 121 -10.60 3.37 -14.89
CA ARG A 121 -11.37 3.96 -15.99
C ARG A 121 -12.62 3.14 -16.31
N MET A 122 -12.51 1.81 -16.31
CA MET A 122 -13.64 0.91 -16.57
C MET A 122 -14.73 1.04 -15.50
N LEU A 123 -14.34 1.07 -14.22
CA LEU A 123 -15.27 1.26 -13.10
C LEU A 123 -16.00 2.61 -13.16
N GLN A 124 -15.30 3.67 -13.60
CA GLN A 124 -15.92 4.97 -13.82
C GLN A 124 -16.96 4.94 -14.94
N THR A 125 -16.65 4.28 -16.06
CA THR A 125 -17.60 4.11 -17.17
C THR A 125 -18.82 3.30 -16.73
N ALA A 126 -18.61 2.20 -15.99
CA ALA A 126 -19.68 1.38 -15.45
C ALA A 126 -20.63 2.21 -14.56
N LYS A 127 -20.10 3.02 -13.64
CA LYS A 127 -20.92 3.90 -12.80
C LYS A 127 -21.67 4.96 -13.61
N GLY A 128 -21.08 5.48 -14.68
CA GLY A 128 -21.73 6.42 -15.59
C GLY A 128 -22.96 5.83 -16.28
N ASN A 129 -22.91 4.54 -16.64
CA ASN A 129 -24.04 3.83 -17.25
C ASN A 129 -25.14 3.52 -16.23
N MET A 130 -24.79 3.20 -14.98
CA MET A 130 -25.77 2.95 -13.91
C MET A 130 -26.60 4.17 -13.53
N LYS A 131 -26.10 5.40 -13.75
CA LYS A 131 -26.86 6.64 -13.49
C LYS A 131 -27.86 7.00 -14.59
N LYS A 132 -27.82 6.30 -15.74
CA LYS A 132 -28.67 6.58 -16.90
C LYS A 132 -29.90 5.68 -16.96
N THR A 133 -30.02 4.75 -16.03
CA THR A 133 -31.15 3.83 -15.86
C THR A 133 -32.00 4.29 -14.70
#